data_AF-A0A830B1G5-F1
#
_entry.id   AF-A0A830B1G5-F1
#
_cell.length_a   1.000
_cell.length_b   1.000
_cell.length_c   1.000
_cell.angle_alpha   90.00
_cell.angle_beta   90.00
_cell.angle_gamma   90.00
#
_symmetry.space_group_name_H-M   'P 1'
#
loop_
_entity.id
_entity.type
_entity.pdbx_description
1 polymer ?
#
loop_
_entity_poly.entity_id
_entity_poly.type
_entity_poly.pdbx_seq_one_letter_code
_entity_poly.pdbx_strand_id
1 'polypeptide(L)'
;MLGENGRGKTTFIRMLAGLLKPDSVEGSDVEIPEFNVSYEPQKISPKFQSTVRMLLHQKIRDSYMHPQFMSDVMRPLLIEQLMDREVVNLSGGE
;
A
#
# COMPACT_ATOMS: atom_id res chain seq x y z
N MET A 1 -6.04 6.01 11.21
CA MET A 1 -7.00 6.00 12.33
C MET A 1 -6.28 5.60 13.60
N LEU A 2 -6.45 6.38 14.68
CA LEU A 2 -5.89 6.08 16.00
C LEU A 2 -6.88 5.23 16.82
N GLY A 3 -6.37 4.48 17.82
CA GLY A 3 -7.17 3.66 18.73
C GLY A 3 -6.53 2.30 19.01
N GLU A 4 -7.06 1.57 19.99
CA GLU A 4 -6.55 0.26 20.40
C GLU A 4 -6.64 -0.81 19.29
N ASN A 5 -5.73 -1.78 19.31
CA ASN A 5 -5.82 -2.95 18.43
C ASN A 5 -7.09 -3.75 18.77
N GLY A 6 -7.73 -4.33 17.75
CA GLY A 6 -9.00 -5.07 17.92
C GLY A 6 -10.27 -4.22 17.80
N ARG A 7 -10.19 -2.88 17.68
CA ARG A 7 -11.36 -1.99 17.50
C ARG A 7 -11.83 -1.82 16.04
N GLY A 8 -11.54 -2.79 15.16
CA GLY A 8 -12.05 -2.79 13.78
C GLY A 8 -11.40 -1.84 12.77
N LYS A 9 -10.36 -1.08 13.13
CA LYS A 9 -9.69 -0.12 12.21
C LYS A 9 -9.26 -0.76 10.88
N THR A 10 -8.57 -1.91 10.95
CA THR A 10 -8.10 -2.63 9.76
C THR A 10 -9.26 -3.22 8.97
N THR A 11 -10.28 -3.72 9.67
CA THR A 11 -11.53 -4.22 9.07
C THR A 11 -12.22 -3.13 8.26
N PHE A 12 -12.37 -1.94 8.85
CA PHE A 12 -13.01 -0.79 8.23
C PHE A 12 -12.24 -0.31 6.98
N ILE A 13 -10.91 -0.20 7.05
CA ILE A 13 -10.09 0.19 5.87
C ILE A 13 -10.20 -0.86 4.76
N ARG A 14 -10.24 -2.15 5.09
CA ARG A 14 -10.41 -3.22 4.10
C ARG A 14 -11.78 -3.15 3.41
N MET A 15 -12.82 -2.74 4.12
CA MET A 15 -14.14 -2.50 3.51
C MET A 15 -14.11 -1.33 2.53
N LEU A 16 -13.50 -0.21 2.91
CA LEU A 16 -13.32 0.95 2.01
C LEU A 16 -12.46 0.64 0.78
N ALA A 17 -11.46 -0.23 0.92
CA ALA A 17 -10.62 -0.68 -0.18
C ALA A 17 -11.29 -1.78 -1.05
N GLY A 18 -12.53 -2.19 -0.76
CA GLY A 18 -13.22 -3.26 -1.48
C GLY A 18 -12.67 -4.67 -1.21
N LEU A 19 -11.79 -4.83 -0.24
CA LEU A 19 -11.14 -6.10 0.12
C LEU A 19 -11.95 -6.94 1.11
N LEU A 20 -12.98 -6.36 1.72
CA LEU A 20 -13.88 -7.03 2.66
C LEU A 20 -15.30 -6.50 2.46
N LYS A 21 -16.27 -7.41 2.31
CA LYS A 21 -17.68 -7.00 2.24
C LYS A 21 -18.24 -6.80 3.65
N PRO A 22 -19.14 -5.83 3.85
CA PRO A 22 -19.90 -5.73 5.10
C PRO A 22 -20.79 -6.96 5.27
N ASP A 23 -21.14 -7.26 6.51
CA ASP A 23 -22.11 -8.31 6.81
C ASP A 23 -23.50 -7.91 6.28
N SER A 24 -24.25 -8.88 5.76
CA SER A 24 -25.63 -8.66 5.33
C SER A 24 -26.51 -8.46 6.56
N VAL A 25 -27.13 -7.29 6.66
CA VAL A 25 -28.19 -7.01 7.64
C VAL A 25 -29.50 -6.87 6.86
N GLU A 26 -30.54 -7.61 7.27
CA GLU A 26 -31.85 -7.53 6.64
C GLU A 26 -32.33 -6.07 6.57
N GLY A 27 -32.67 -5.61 5.37
CA GLY A 27 -33.15 -4.25 5.14
C GLY A 27 -32.08 -3.17 4.98
N SER A 28 -30.79 -3.53 4.91
CA SER A 28 -29.72 -2.57 4.58
C SER A 28 -28.90 -3.04 3.38
N ASP A 29 -29.32 -2.63 2.18
CA ASP A 29 -28.47 -2.70 1.00
C ASP A 29 -27.51 -1.50 1.00
N VAL A 30 -26.36 -1.68 1.63
CA VAL A 30 -25.29 -0.66 1.64
C VAL A 30 -24.38 -0.91 0.44
N GLU A 31 -24.58 -0.16 -0.62
CA GLU A 31 -23.62 -0.09 -1.73
C GLU A 31 -22.47 0.85 -1.36
N ILE A 32 -21.26 0.30 -1.30
CA ILE A 32 -20.03 1.08 -1.17
C ILE A 32 -19.57 1.43 -2.59
N PRO A 33 -19.42 2.73 -2.94
CA PRO A 33 -18.99 3.10 -4.28
C PRO A 33 -17.61 2.54 -4.60
N GLU A 34 -17.43 2.04 -5.82
CA GLU A 34 -16.14 1.56 -6.30
C GLU A 34 -15.22 2.75 -6.62
N PHE A 35 -14.12 2.86 -5.88
CA PHE A 35 -13.07 3.84 -6.12
C PHE A 35 -11.76 3.15 -6.50
N ASN A 36 -10.90 3.86 -7.23
CA ASN A 36 -9.53 3.42 -7.44
C ASN A 36 -8.72 3.71 -6.16
N VAL A 37 -8.62 2.71 -5.28
CA VAL A 37 -8.00 2.84 -3.95
C VAL A 37 -6.57 2.31 -3.98
N SER A 38 -5.61 3.12 -3.52
CA SER A 38 -4.29 2.63 -3.12
C SER A 38 -4.34 2.20 -1.66
N TYR A 39 -3.96 0.96 -1.37
CA TYR A 39 -4.02 0.38 -0.02
C TYR A 39 -2.65 -0.11 0.43
N GLU A 40 -2.22 0.35 1.61
CA GLU A 40 -1.00 -0.10 2.28
C GLU A 40 -1.37 -0.99 3.48
N PRO A 41 -1.05 -2.29 3.47
CA PRO A 41 -1.42 -3.20 4.54
C PRO A 41 -0.53 -3.01 5.78
N GLN A 42 -1.13 -3.17 6.97
CA GLN A 42 -0.40 -3.08 8.24
C GLN A 42 0.71 -4.14 8.42
N LYS A 43 0.57 -5.30 7.79
CA LYS A 43 1.62 -6.33 7.72
C LYS A 43 2.02 -6.50 6.27
N ILE A 44 3.30 -6.30 6.00
CA ILE A 44 3.90 -6.47 4.69
C ILE A 44 4.62 -7.82 4.69
N SER A 45 4.46 -8.58 3.62
CA SER A 45 5.26 -9.78 3.35
C SER A 45 5.68 -9.68 1.89
N PRO A 46 6.97 -9.48 1.60
CA PRO A 46 7.41 -9.25 0.24
C PRO A 46 7.21 -10.52 -0.59
N LYS A 47 6.41 -10.39 -1.66
CA LYS A 47 6.11 -11.49 -2.61
C LYS A 47 6.66 -11.22 -4.00
N PHE A 48 7.22 -10.03 -4.23
CA PHE A 48 7.67 -9.59 -5.54
C PHE A 48 9.09 -10.10 -5.81
N GLN A 49 9.23 -10.99 -6.79
CA GLN A 49 10.50 -11.68 -7.11
C GLN A 49 11.39 -10.87 -8.06
N SER A 50 11.57 -9.59 -7.80
CA SER A 50 12.49 -8.73 -8.55
C SER A 50 12.94 -7.54 -7.70
N THR A 51 13.61 -6.57 -8.32
CA THR A 51 14.20 -5.44 -7.59
C THR A 51 13.17 -4.36 -7.25
N VAL A 52 13.41 -3.65 -6.14
CA VAL A 52 13.45 -2.17 -6.11
C VAL A 52 12.82 -1.44 -7.29
N ARG A 53 13.72 -1.14 -8.22
CA ARG A 53 13.50 -0.44 -9.48
C ARG A 53 12.41 -1.09 -10.32
N MET A 54 12.40 -2.41 -10.45
CA MET A 54 11.42 -3.10 -11.28
C MET A 54 10.00 -2.93 -10.74
N LEU A 55 9.84 -3.00 -9.41
CA LEU A 55 8.55 -2.80 -8.74
C LEU A 55 8.03 -1.38 -8.98
N LEU A 56 8.86 -0.36 -8.73
CA LEU A 56 8.48 1.04 -8.91
C LEU A 56 8.20 1.35 -10.39
N HIS A 57 8.98 0.79 -11.31
CA HIS A 57 8.75 0.95 -12.75
C HIS A 57 7.46 0.30 -13.22
N GLN A 58 7.06 -0.82 -12.63
CA GLN A 58 5.80 -1.48 -12.95
C GLN A 58 4.59 -0.70 -12.40
N LYS A 59 4.72 -0.07 -11.22
CA LYS A 59 3.60 0.56 -10.52
C LYS A 59 3.44 2.04 -10.82
N ILE A 60 4.54 2.77 -10.91
CA ILE A 60 4.56 4.24 -10.94
C ILE A 60 5.71 4.78 -11.81
N ARG A 61 5.93 4.19 -13.00
CA ARG A 61 7.03 4.47 -13.94
C ARG A 61 7.47 5.94 -13.99
N ASP A 62 6.57 6.83 -14.36
CA ASP A 62 6.93 8.24 -14.59
C ASP A 62 7.01 9.02 -13.27
N SER A 63 6.23 8.62 -12.27
CA SER A 63 6.13 9.32 -10.99
C SER A 63 7.41 9.21 -10.18
N TYR A 64 8.05 8.03 -10.11
CA TYR A 64 9.26 7.89 -9.27
C TYR A 64 10.47 8.63 -9.84
N MET A 65 10.43 9.02 -11.12
CA MET A 65 11.44 9.87 -11.77
C MET A 65 11.09 11.36 -11.71
N HIS A 66 9.86 11.71 -11.30
CA HIS A 66 9.40 13.09 -11.26
C HIS A 66 10.18 13.90 -10.20
N PRO A 67 10.67 15.12 -10.50
CA PRO A 67 11.51 15.90 -9.58
C PRO A 67 10.90 16.11 -8.19
N GLN A 68 9.59 16.35 -8.12
CA GLN A 68 8.87 16.50 -6.85
C GLN A 68 8.82 15.19 -6.05
N PHE A 69 8.63 14.05 -6.72
CA PHE A 69 8.61 12.76 -6.04
C PHE A 69 10.02 12.38 -5.55
N MET A 70 11.04 12.78 -6.33
CA MET A 70 12.44 12.62 -5.93
C MET A 70 12.81 13.48 -4.72
N SER A 71 12.31 14.70 -4.60
CA SER A 71 12.53 15.55 -3.42
C SER A 71 11.76 15.11 -2.19
N ASP A 72 10.52 14.66 -2.37
CA ASP A 72 9.59 14.48 -1.25
C ASP A 72 9.57 13.04 -0.73
N VAL A 73 9.90 12.07 -1.59
CA VAL A 73 9.77 10.65 -1.27
C VAL A 73 11.10 9.90 -1.44
N MET A 74 11.68 9.90 -2.65
CA MET A 74 12.80 8.99 -2.95
C MET A 74 14.04 9.30 -2.11
N ARG A 75 14.44 10.58 -2.02
CA ARG A 75 15.61 10.99 -1.24
C ARG A 75 15.35 10.96 0.28
N PRO A 76 14.25 11.51 0.82
CA PRO A 76 14.00 11.47 2.26
C PRO A 76 13.87 10.05 2.83
N LEU A 77 13.32 9.11 2.06
CA LEU A 77 13.18 7.70 2.47
C LEU A 77 14.35 6.82 2.01
N LEU A 78 15.41 7.41 1.42
CA LEU A 78 16.62 6.71 0.95
C LEU A 78 16.37 5.56 -0.04
N ILE A 79 15.24 5.59 -0.77
CA ILE A 79 14.82 4.51 -1.69
C ILE A 79 15.83 4.33 -2.83
N GLU A 80 16.53 5.38 -3.23
CA GLU A 80 17.57 5.32 -4.28
C GLU A 80 18.63 4.24 -4.00
N GLN A 81 18.98 4.04 -2.73
CA GLN A 81 19.98 3.06 -2.31
C GLN A 81 19.44 1.61 -2.36
N LEU A 82 18.12 1.46 -2.40
CA LEU A 82 17.43 0.16 -2.43
C LEU A 82 17.09 -0.29 -3.85
N MET A 83 17.25 0.56 -4.87
CA MET A 83 16.75 0.33 -6.23
C MET A 83 17.22 -0.98 -6.87
N ASP A 84 18.43 -1.44 -6.54
CA ASP A 84 19.00 -2.66 -7.13
C ASP A 84 18.88 -3.88 -6.20
N ARG A 85 18.29 -3.72 -5.02
CA ARG A 85 18.03 -4.83 -4.08
C ARG A 85 16.74 -5.54 -4.45
N GLU A 86 16.71 -6.86 -4.25
CA GLU A 86 15.50 -7.66 -4.41
C GLU A 86 14.52 -7.36 -3.26
N VAL A 87 13.23 -7.17 -3.60
CA VAL A 87 12.18 -6.81 -2.63
C VAL A 87 12.03 -7.89 -1.55
N VAL A 88 12.27 -9.16 -1.89
CA VAL A 88 12.23 -10.29 -0.94
C VAL A 88 13.30 -10.25 0.14
N ASN A 89 14.38 -9.49 -0.05
CA ASN A 89 15.53 -9.44 0.85
C ASN A 89 15.55 -8.18 1.72
N LEU A 90 14.52 -7.32 1.63
CA LEU A 90 14.40 -6.12 2.46
C LEU A 90 13.99 -6.48 3.90
N SER A 91 14.55 -5.75 4.86
CA SER A 91 14.09 -5.83 6.25
C SER A 91 12.72 -5.15 6.43
N GLY A 92 12.06 -5.34 7.57
CA GLY A 92 10.74 -4.74 7.79
C GLY A 92 10.72 -3.20 7.91
N GLY A 93 11.88 -2.56 8.02
CA GLY A 93 12.02 -1.10 8.06
C GLY A 93 12.55 -0.48 6.76
N GLU A 94 12.87 -1.32 5.76
CA GLU A 94 13.25 -0.93 4.40
C GLU A 94 12.08 -1.19 3.44
#